data_AF-A0AA35ZB19-F1
#
_entry.id   AF-A0AA35ZB19-F1
#
_cell.length_a   1.000
_cell.length_b   1.000
_cell.length_c   1.000
_cell.angle_alpha   90.00
_cell.angle_beta   90.00
_cell.angle_gamma   90.00
#
_symmetry.space_group_name_H-M   'P 1'
#
loop_
_entity.id
_entity.type
_entity.pdbx_description
1 polymer ?
#
loop_
_entity_poly.entity_id
_entity_poly.type
_entity_poly.pdbx_seq_one_letter_code
_entity_poly.pdbx_strand_id
1 'polypeptide(L)'
;MGVYLSTPKTDKTSDDGENEKLRYGVSSMQGWRTSMEDDHAALLDLDNSTSFFGVYDGHGGQAVSKFCAKYLHQQLLKQEAYAAGDIGTAAQKSFLRMDEMMCGQRGWRELAILGNKMDQFSGMIEGLIWSPKGNDLKGLNDNWSTDIGK
;
A
#
# COMPACT_ATOMS: atom_id res chain seq x y z
N MET A 1 -23.81 6.41 -16.77
CA MET A 1 -24.12 6.04 -15.36
C MET A 1 -23.12 6.73 -14.48
N GLY A 2 -23.55 7.35 -13.38
CA GLY A 2 -22.67 8.05 -12.44
C GLY A 2 -21.86 7.10 -11.56
N VAL A 3 -21.12 7.65 -10.60
CA VAL A 3 -20.25 6.91 -9.64
C VAL A 3 -21.01 6.08 -8.59
N TYR A 4 -22.35 6.07 -8.66
CA TYR A 4 -23.22 5.41 -7.68
C TYR A 4 -23.98 4.24 -8.29
N LEU A 5 -24.11 3.18 -7.51
CA LEU A 5 -24.97 2.02 -7.77
C LEU A 5 -26.45 2.38 -7.51
N SER A 6 -27.37 1.58 -8.08
CA SER A 6 -28.80 1.70 -7.82
C SER A 6 -29.20 1.25 -6.41
N THR A 7 -28.40 0.36 -5.81
CA THR A 7 -28.55 -0.13 -4.44
C THR A 7 -27.16 -0.28 -3.81
N PRO A 8 -27.01 -0.08 -2.49
CA PRO A 8 -25.72 -0.21 -1.85
C PRO A 8 -25.34 -1.69 -1.73
N LYS A 9 -24.06 -2.01 -1.93
CA LYS A 9 -23.51 -3.28 -1.50
C LYS A 9 -23.26 -3.23 -0.01
N THR A 10 -24.02 -4.01 0.74
CA THR A 10 -24.01 -3.98 2.22
C THR A 10 -23.13 -5.05 2.85
N ASP A 11 -22.59 -5.98 2.04
CA ASP A 11 -21.67 -7.02 2.48
C ASP A 11 -20.49 -6.41 3.24
N LYS A 12 -20.12 -7.07 4.34
CA LYS A 12 -19.01 -6.67 5.21
C LYS A 12 -17.86 -7.62 5.04
N THR A 13 -16.68 -7.06 4.82
CA THR A 13 -15.43 -7.77 5.04
C THR A 13 -14.94 -7.36 6.41
N SER A 14 -15.03 -8.26 7.38
CA SER A 14 -14.57 -8.02 8.75
C SER A 14 -13.39 -8.93 9.06
N ASP A 15 -12.48 -8.42 9.89
CA ASP A 15 -11.35 -9.15 10.44
C ASP A 15 -11.12 -8.70 11.87
N ASP A 16 -10.51 -9.55 12.69
CA ASP A 16 -10.21 -9.28 14.08
C ASP A 16 -8.99 -10.07 14.54
N GLY A 17 -8.36 -9.62 15.62
CA GLY A 17 -7.19 -10.28 16.16
C GLY A 17 -6.77 -9.75 17.52
N GLU A 18 -5.94 -10.51 18.20
CA GLU A 18 -5.42 -10.17 19.52
C GLU A 18 -3.99 -10.65 19.74
N ASN A 19 -3.25 -9.93 20.59
CA ASN A 19 -2.02 -10.39 21.21
C ASN A 19 -2.10 -10.15 22.73
N GLU A 20 -1.01 -10.41 23.47
CA GLU A 20 -0.99 -10.24 24.93
C GLU A 20 -1.26 -8.80 25.40
N LYS A 21 -1.15 -7.80 24.50
CA LYS A 21 -1.22 -6.37 24.83
C LYS A 21 -2.56 -5.74 24.42
N LEU A 22 -3.13 -6.14 23.29
CA LEU A 22 -4.33 -5.52 22.73
C LEU A 22 -5.16 -6.46 21.86
N ARG A 23 -6.38 -6.00 21.55
CA ARG A 23 -7.33 -6.62 20.61
C ARG A 23 -7.74 -5.58 19.56
N TYR A 24 -7.96 -5.99 18.32
CA TYR A 24 -8.54 -5.15 17.28
C TYR A 24 -9.72 -5.84 16.60
N GLY A 25 -10.56 -5.03 15.98
CA GLY A 25 -11.54 -5.45 15.01
C GLY A 25 -11.65 -4.39 13.91
N VAL A 26 -11.82 -4.83 12.68
CA VAL A 26 -11.95 -3.99 11.49
C VAL A 26 -13.09 -4.51 10.63
N SER A 27 -13.79 -3.59 9.95
CA SER A 27 -14.84 -3.95 9.01
C SER A 27 -14.91 -2.91 7.89
N SER A 28 -15.05 -3.37 6.66
CA SER A 28 -15.16 -2.51 5.47
C SER A 28 -16.40 -2.85 4.65
N MET A 29 -16.92 -1.86 3.92
CA MET A 29 -18.13 -1.97 3.10
C MET A 29 -18.04 -1.03 1.89
N GLN A 30 -18.31 -1.54 0.69
CA GLN A 30 -18.34 -0.72 -0.53
C GLN A 30 -19.47 0.33 -0.54
N GLY A 31 -20.65 -0.03 -0.02
CA GLY A 31 -21.80 0.85 0.01
C GLY A 31 -22.28 1.22 -1.39
N TRP A 32 -22.50 2.52 -1.63
CA TRP A 32 -23.10 3.02 -2.87
C TRP A 32 -22.12 3.21 -4.03
N ARG A 33 -20.80 3.17 -3.77
CA ARG A 33 -19.79 3.39 -4.82
C ARG A 33 -19.76 2.21 -5.79
N THR A 34 -19.36 2.45 -7.03
CA THR A 34 -19.20 1.39 -8.04
C THR A 34 -18.03 0.45 -7.75
N SER A 35 -16.96 0.99 -7.14
CA SER A 35 -15.73 0.29 -6.71
C SER A 35 -15.52 0.47 -5.22
N MET A 36 -14.92 -0.53 -4.57
CA MET A 36 -14.33 -0.39 -3.24
C MET A 36 -12.87 0.00 -3.43
N GLU A 37 -12.51 1.23 -3.05
CA GLU A 37 -11.15 1.76 -3.24
C GLU A 37 -10.38 1.87 -1.93
N ASP A 38 -11.03 1.72 -0.77
CA ASP A 38 -10.35 1.73 0.50
C ASP A 38 -9.62 0.41 0.76
N ASP A 39 -8.53 0.51 1.53
CA ASP A 39 -7.82 -0.63 2.08
C ASP A 39 -7.37 -0.35 3.52
N HIS A 40 -6.87 -1.36 4.22
CA HIS A 40 -6.38 -1.24 5.58
C HIS A 40 -5.20 -2.18 5.85
N ALA A 41 -4.43 -1.87 6.89
CA ALA A 41 -3.42 -2.75 7.45
C ALA A 41 -3.65 -2.86 8.96
N ALA A 42 -3.67 -4.08 9.48
CA ALA A 42 -3.78 -4.36 10.90
C ALA A 42 -2.70 -5.39 11.28
N LEU A 43 -1.61 -4.92 11.89
CA LEU A 43 -0.49 -5.74 12.32
C LEU A 43 -0.36 -5.63 13.84
N LEU A 44 -0.69 -6.72 14.54
CA LEU A 44 -0.53 -6.82 16.00
C LEU A 44 0.93 -6.73 16.41
N ASP A 45 1.81 -7.41 15.69
CA ASP A 45 3.23 -7.50 15.99
C ASP A 45 4.03 -6.94 14.80
N LEU A 46 4.11 -5.61 14.72
CA LEU A 46 4.99 -4.95 13.75
C LEU A 46 6.46 -5.18 14.13
N ASP A 47 6.75 -5.08 15.42
CA ASP A 47 8.00 -5.50 16.05
C ASP A 47 7.72 -6.03 17.47
N ASN A 48 8.77 -6.28 18.27
CA ASN A 48 8.64 -6.83 19.62
C ASN A 48 7.77 -5.98 20.58
N SER A 49 7.58 -4.70 20.29
CA SER A 49 6.97 -3.70 21.16
C SER A 49 5.79 -2.95 20.54
N THR A 50 5.65 -2.97 19.21
CA THR A 50 4.79 -2.04 18.48
C THR A 50 3.76 -2.78 17.63
N SER A 51 2.53 -2.28 17.63
CA SER A 51 1.45 -2.67 16.71
C SER A 51 1.20 -1.54 15.71
N PHE A 52 0.76 -1.89 14.50
CA PHE A 52 0.49 -0.92 13.43
C PHE A 52 -0.91 -1.09 12.86
N PHE A 53 -1.65 0.01 12.76
CA PHE A 53 -2.97 0.06 12.14
C PHE A 53 -3.04 1.24 11.18
N GLY A 54 -3.51 1.01 9.97
CA GLY A 54 -3.66 2.04 8.94
C GLY A 54 -4.92 1.83 8.12
N VAL A 55 -5.62 2.92 7.79
CA VAL A 55 -6.78 2.94 6.88
C VAL A 55 -6.45 3.89 5.74
N TYR A 56 -6.73 3.46 4.51
CA TYR A 56 -6.32 4.15 3.30
C TYR A 56 -7.55 4.35 2.41
N ASP A 57 -8.05 5.58 2.31
CA ASP A 57 -9.15 5.97 1.42
C ASP A 57 -8.59 6.19 0.00
N GLY A 58 -8.97 5.31 -0.93
CA GLY A 58 -8.53 5.37 -2.30
C GLY A 58 -9.38 6.31 -3.15
N HIS A 59 -8.75 7.06 -4.06
CA HIS A 59 -9.47 7.91 -5.02
C HIS A 59 -8.89 7.79 -6.42
N GLY A 60 -9.74 7.43 -7.39
CA GLY A 60 -9.31 7.21 -8.79
C GLY A 60 -8.78 5.80 -9.04
N GLY A 61 -9.11 4.86 -8.15
CA GLY A 61 -8.73 3.46 -8.19
C GLY A 61 -8.07 2.98 -6.90
N GLN A 62 -8.18 1.67 -6.63
CA GLN A 62 -7.69 1.00 -5.42
C GLN A 62 -6.16 0.77 -5.37
N ALA A 63 -5.41 1.14 -6.41
CA ALA A 63 -4.03 0.65 -6.56
C ALA A 63 -3.09 1.23 -5.50
N VAL A 64 -3.23 2.52 -5.21
CA VAL A 64 -2.38 3.25 -4.25
C VAL A 64 -2.75 2.90 -2.81
N SER A 65 -4.05 2.79 -2.48
CA SER A 65 -4.50 2.37 -1.15
C SER A 65 -3.98 0.97 -0.81
N LYS A 66 -4.09 0.02 -1.75
CA LYS A 66 -3.47 -1.32 -1.65
C LYS A 66 -1.96 -1.28 -1.46
N PHE A 67 -1.27 -0.43 -2.24
CA PHE A 67 0.18 -0.27 -2.15
C PHE A 67 0.58 0.25 -0.76
N CYS A 68 -0.16 1.24 -0.23
CA CYS A 68 0.04 1.79 1.10
C CYS A 68 -0.18 0.75 2.21
N ALA A 69 -1.28 0.01 2.15
CA ALA A 69 -1.57 -1.08 3.09
C ALA A 69 -0.46 -2.13 3.11
N LYS A 70 0.08 -2.46 1.94
CA LYS A 70 1.13 -3.47 1.78
C LYS A 70 2.50 -3.04 2.28
N TYR A 71 2.91 -1.78 2.07
CA TYR A 71 4.33 -1.39 2.22
C TYR A 71 4.62 -0.32 3.28
N LEU A 72 3.66 0.52 3.68
CA LEU A 72 3.96 1.67 4.54
C LEU A 72 4.58 1.26 5.87
N HIS A 73 4.02 0.24 6.53
CA HIS A 73 4.52 -0.27 7.80
C HIS A 73 5.94 -0.87 7.67
N GLN A 74 6.26 -1.47 6.52
CA GLN A 74 7.61 -1.98 6.24
C GLN A 74 8.61 -0.84 6.04
N GLN A 75 8.21 0.23 5.36
CA GLN A 75 9.07 1.40 5.18
C GLN A 75 9.33 2.11 6.51
N LEU A 76 8.35 2.12 7.42
CA LEU A 76 8.51 2.65 8.77
C LEU A 76 9.64 1.96 9.52
N LEU A 77 9.65 0.62 9.55
CA LEU A 77 10.70 -0.17 10.21
C LEU A 77 12.10 0.02 9.60
N LYS A 78 12.18 0.38 8.32
CA LYS A 78 13.47 0.60 7.63
C LYS A 78 14.11 1.94 7.94
N GLN A 79 13.40 2.88 8.56
CA GLN A 79 13.95 4.20 8.86
C GLN A 79 14.87 4.14 10.09
N GLU A 80 16.07 4.72 9.98
CA GLU A 80 16.98 4.88 11.13
C GLU A 80 16.33 5.68 12.27
N ALA A 81 15.48 6.66 11.92
CA ALA A 81 14.72 7.43 12.90
C ALA A 81 13.77 6.55 13.74
N TYR A 82 13.22 5.48 13.16
CA TYR A 82 12.38 4.53 13.89
C TYR A 82 13.21 3.79 14.94
N ALA A 83 14.37 3.28 14.54
CA ALA A 83 15.30 2.59 15.45
C ALA A 83 15.81 3.52 16.57
N ALA A 84 15.90 4.83 16.31
CA ALA A 84 16.24 5.84 17.31
C ALA A 84 15.07 6.25 18.22
N GLY A 85 13.86 5.75 17.98
CA GLY A 85 12.64 6.10 18.71
C GLY A 85 11.96 7.40 18.25
N ASP A 86 12.46 8.06 17.21
CA ASP A 86 11.83 9.23 16.58
C ASP A 86 10.80 8.78 15.53
N ILE A 87 9.64 8.38 16.03
CA ILE A 87 8.52 7.90 15.21
C ILE A 87 8.00 8.99 14.26
N GLY A 88 8.04 10.26 14.65
CA GLY A 88 7.54 11.38 13.84
C GLY A 88 8.35 11.55 12.55
N THR A 89 9.68 11.61 12.68
CA THR A 89 10.57 11.68 11.52
C THR A 89 10.52 10.39 10.71
N ALA A 90 10.44 9.22 11.37
CA ALA A 90 10.31 7.94 10.68
C ALA A 90 9.06 7.87 9.82
N ALA A 91 7.90 8.28 10.34
CA ALA A 91 6.66 8.33 9.60
C ALA A 91 6.79 9.27 8.41
N GLN A 92 7.24 10.51 8.61
CA GLN A 92 7.41 11.49 7.53
C GLN A 92 8.28 10.93 6.39
N LYS A 93 9.46 10.38 6.71
CA LYS A 93 10.36 9.79 5.72
C LYS A 93 9.75 8.59 5.01
N SER A 94 8.96 7.78 5.71
CA SER A 94 8.29 6.62 5.13
C SER A 94 7.23 7.01 4.12
N PHE A 95 6.43 8.04 4.39
CA PHE A 95 5.45 8.55 3.43
C PHE A 95 6.12 9.10 2.17
N LEU A 96 7.20 9.88 2.31
CA LEU A 96 7.97 10.37 1.16
C LEU A 96 8.57 9.21 0.36
N ARG A 97 9.15 8.22 1.05
CA ARG A 97 9.72 7.03 0.41
C ARG A 97 8.66 6.22 -0.36
N MET A 98 7.45 6.12 0.17
CA MET A 98 6.35 5.45 -0.52
C MET A 98 6.03 6.12 -1.86
N ASP A 99 6.02 7.46 -1.89
CA ASP A 99 5.78 8.24 -3.11
C ASP A 99 6.90 8.04 -4.15
N GLU A 100 8.16 8.07 -3.71
CA GLU A 100 9.31 7.74 -4.56
C GLU A 100 9.22 6.32 -5.12
N MET A 101 8.85 5.35 -4.28
CA MET A 101 8.73 3.94 -4.69
C MET A 101 7.69 3.78 -5.79
N MET A 102 6.56 4.49 -5.71
CA MET A 102 5.49 4.46 -6.71
C MET A 102 5.93 5.06 -8.06
N CYS A 103 6.80 6.07 -8.04
CA CYS A 103 7.31 6.71 -9.25
C CYS A 103 8.34 5.85 -10.03
N GLY A 104 9.02 4.90 -9.37
CA GLY A 104 10.04 4.05 -9.99
C GLY A 104 9.46 2.92 -10.87
N GLN A 105 10.24 2.39 -11.82
CA GLN A 105 9.79 1.34 -12.76
C GLN A 105 9.17 0.12 -12.07
N ARG A 106 9.72 -0.31 -10.92
CA ARG A 106 9.15 -1.41 -10.13
C ARG A 106 7.82 -1.01 -9.48
N GLY A 107 7.69 0.23 -9.02
CA GLY A 107 6.44 0.78 -8.45
C GLY A 107 5.31 0.77 -9.45
N TRP A 108 5.58 1.23 -10.68
CA TRP A 108 4.61 1.19 -11.77
C TRP A 108 4.08 -0.22 -12.05
N ARG A 109 4.96 -1.23 -12.05
CA ARG A 109 4.56 -2.63 -12.24
C ARG A 109 3.69 -3.12 -11.09
N GLU A 110 4.10 -2.85 -9.85
CA GLU A 110 3.35 -3.24 -8.66
C GLU A 110 1.96 -2.57 -8.63
N LEU A 111 1.88 -1.27 -8.94
CA LEU A 111 0.61 -0.54 -9.05
C LEU A 111 -0.30 -1.11 -10.14
N ALA A 112 0.25 -1.52 -11.29
CA ALA A 112 -0.54 -2.15 -12.35
C ALA A 112 -1.15 -3.49 -11.90
N ILE A 113 -0.39 -4.27 -11.12
CA ILE A 113 -0.84 -5.53 -10.52
C ILE A 113 -1.95 -5.26 -9.49
N LEU A 114 -1.72 -4.36 -8.53
CA LEU A 114 -2.66 -4.04 -7.45
C LEU A 114 -3.94 -3.35 -7.97
N GLY A 115 -3.84 -2.62 -9.08
CA GLY A 115 -4.95 -1.97 -9.76
C GLY A 115 -5.83 -2.92 -10.58
N ASN A 116 -5.57 -4.25 -10.57
CA ASN A 116 -6.26 -5.24 -11.40
C ASN A 116 -6.21 -4.93 -12.91
N LYS A 117 -5.12 -4.31 -13.38
CA LYS A 117 -4.93 -3.92 -14.80
C LYS A 117 -4.00 -4.87 -15.58
N MET A 118 -3.78 -6.11 -15.11
CA MET A 118 -2.91 -7.07 -15.79
C MET A 118 -3.33 -7.32 -17.25
N ASP A 119 -4.63 -7.38 -17.54
CA ASP A 119 -5.14 -7.59 -18.91
C ASP A 119 -4.87 -6.41 -19.85
N GLN A 120 -4.70 -5.18 -19.33
CA GLN A 120 -4.30 -4.01 -20.12
C GLN A 120 -2.79 -3.94 -20.35
N PHE A 121 -2.00 -4.52 -19.43
CA PHE A 121 -0.54 -4.46 -19.47
C PHE A 121 0.05 -5.32 -20.60
N SER A 122 -0.59 -6.45 -20.94
CA SER A 122 -0.18 -7.28 -22.08
C SER A 122 -0.22 -6.51 -23.41
N GLY A 123 -1.15 -5.56 -23.58
CA GLY A 123 -1.26 -4.76 -24.80
C GLY A 123 -0.31 -3.57 -24.88
N MET A 124 0.21 -3.08 -23.74
CA MET A 124 1.12 -1.93 -23.70
C MET A 124 2.59 -2.31 -23.81
N ILE A 125 2.96 -3.57 -23.53
CA ILE A 125 4.35 -4.04 -23.66
C ILE A 125 4.79 -4.09 -25.13
N GLU A 126 3.89 -4.33 -26.09
CA GLU A 126 4.23 -4.27 -27.52
C GLU A 126 4.51 -2.83 -28.02
N GLY A 127 4.10 -1.79 -27.28
CA GLY A 127 4.16 -0.39 -27.73
C GLY A 127 5.21 0.51 -27.08
N LEU A 128 5.94 0.05 -26.04
CA LEU A 128 6.82 0.91 -25.22
C LEU A 128 8.23 0.34 -25.02
N ILE A 129 8.93 0.07 -26.12
CA ILE A 129 10.39 0.25 -26.16
C ILE A 129 10.64 1.76 -26.17
N TRP A 130 10.59 2.42 -25.01
CA TRP A 130 11.00 3.83 -24.88
C TRP A 130 11.73 4.10 -23.56
N SER A 131 13.01 4.44 -23.67
CA SER A 131 13.90 4.83 -22.56
C SER A 131 13.62 6.25 -22.08
N PRO A 132 13.69 6.52 -20.76
CA PRO A 132 14.06 7.82 -20.26
C PRO A 132 15.57 7.85 -19.94
N LYS A 133 16.30 8.76 -20.60
CA LYS A 133 17.58 9.26 -20.09
C LYS A 133 17.31 10.21 -18.92
N GLY A 134 18.00 10.03 -17.79
CA GLY A 134 17.92 10.97 -16.66
C GLY A 134 18.63 10.52 -15.38
N ASN A 135 19.96 10.64 -15.39
CA ASN A 135 20.94 10.89 -14.32
C ASN A 135 20.73 10.39 -12.85
N ASP A 136 21.72 9.60 -12.42
CA ASP A 136 22.40 9.56 -11.11
C ASP A 136 21.60 9.82 -9.81
N LEU A 137 21.08 8.74 -9.22
CA LEU A 137 20.99 8.56 -7.77
C LEU A 137 21.84 7.34 -7.39
N LYS A 138 23.06 7.62 -6.93
CA LYS A 138 23.99 6.62 -6.41
C LYS A 138 23.53 6.17 -5.02
N GLY A 139 23.20 4.89 -4.89
CA GLY A 139 23.35 4.14 -3.64
C GLY A 139 22.20 4.21 -2.64
N LEU A 140 21.01 3.74 -2.99
CA LEU A 140 20.13 3.10 -2.02
C LEU A 140 20.05 1.61 -2.37
N ASN A 141 20.48 0.75 -1.44
CA ASN A 141 20.34 -0.70 -1.58
C ASN A 141 18.85 -1.04 -1.50
N ASP A 142 18.17 -1.05 -2.65
CA ASP A 142 16.72 -1.23 -2.76
C ASP A 142 16.31 -2.69 -2.52
N ASN A 143 16.45 -3.14 -1.27
CA ASN A 143 15.93 -4.41 -0.81
C ASN A 143 14.40 -4.28 -0.60
N TRP A 144 13.67 -4.45 -1.70
CA TRP A 144 12.24 -4.78 -1.66
C TRP A 144 12.12 -6.22 -1.15
N SER A 145 12.17 -6.41 0.18
CA SER A 145 12.00 -7.73 0.79
C SER A 145 10.72 -8.37 0.25
N THR A 146 10.87 -9.49 -0.44
CA THR A 146 9.76 -10.28 -0.98
C THR A 146 9.33 -11.30 0.07
N ASP A 147 9.12 -10.87 1.30
CA ASP A 147 8.62 -11.76 2.35
C ASP A 147 7.11 -11.72 2.34
N ILE A 148 6.54 -12.49 1.41
CA ILE A 148 5.19 -13.01 1.55
C ILE A 148 5.31 -14.16 2.55
N GLY A 149 5.23 -13.83 3.84
CA GLY A 149 5.03 -14.79 4.92
C GLY A 149 3.64 -15.40 4.79
N LYS A 150 3.60 -16.73 4.89
CA LYS A 150 2.43 -17.60 4.79
C LYS A 150 1.35 -17.31 5.82
#